data_AF-A0A6N8DIF8-F1
#
_entry.id   AF-A0A6N8DIF8-F1
#
_cell.length_a   1.000
_cell.length_b   1.000
_cell.length_c   1.000
_cell.angle_alpha   90.00
_cell.angle_beta   90.00
_cell.angle_gamma   90.00
#
_symmetry.space_group_name_H-M   'P 1'
#
loop_
_entity.id
_entity.type
_entity.pdbx_description
1 polymer ?
#
loop_
_entity_poly.entity_id
_entity_poly.type
_entity_poly.pdbx_seq_one_letter_code
_entity_poly.pdbx_strand_id
1 'polypeptide(L)' 'MITSKLTAKAQTTIPQAVRNALGLREGDELAYAIEDGRVILTKARVETAEDPFGAFHEWDGDADRKAYAKL' A
#
# COMPACT_ATOMS: atom_id res chain seq x y z
N MET A 1 -24.76 5.80 12.19
CA MET A 1 -23.92 4.59 12.24
C MET A 1 -24.23 3.77 11.00
N ILE A 2 -23.23 3.41 10.19
CA ILE A 2 -23.41 2.60 8.97
C ILE A 2 -23.03 1.17 9.33
N THR A 3 -23.87 0.20 8.98
CA THR A 3 -23.63 -1.22 9.27
C THR A 3 -23.66 -2.04 7.99
N SER A 4 -22.83 -3.08 7.94
CA SER A 4 -22.81 -4.08 6.88
C SER A 4 -22.88 -5.47 7.50
N LYS A 5 -23.47 -6.42 6.78
CA LYS A 5 -23.50 -7.82 7.20
C LYS A 5 -22.20 -8.52 6.80
N LEU A 6 -21.79 -9.49 7.61
CA LEU A 6 -20.77 -10.47 7.25
C LEU A 6 -21.44 -11.58 6.44
N THR A 7 -20.93 -11.85 5.25
CA THR A 7 -21.41 -12.94 4.40
C THR A 7 -20.78 -14.27 4.83
N ALA A 8 -21.28 -15.38 4.28
CA ALA A 8 -20.77 -16.72 4.58
C ALA A 8 -19.26 -16.92 4.32
N LYS A 9 -18.64 -16.06 3.48
CA LYS A 9 -17.20 -16.09 3.18
C LYS A 9 -16.37 -15.14 4.04
N ALA A 10 -16.89 -14.71 5.18
CA ALA A 10 -16.27 -13.68 6.03
C ALA A 10 -15.98 -12.36 5.27
N GLN A 11 -16.73 -12.07 4.21
CA GLN A 11 -16.61 -10.83 3.46
C GLN A 11 -17.69 -9.85 3.91
N THR A 12 -17.34 -8.58 3.99
CA THR A 12 -18.30 -7.49 4.15
C THR A 12 -18.23 -6.55 2.94
N THR A 13 -19.38 -6.07 2.49
CA THR A 13 -19.43 -5.04 1.46
C THR A 13 -19.21 -3.69 2.11
N ILE A 14 -18.19 -2.96 1.66
CA ILE A 14 -17.93 -1.59 2.12
C ILE A 14 -19.01 -0.67 1.54
N PRO A 15 -19.86 -0.02 2.36
CA PRO A 15 -20.94 0.84 1.88
C PRO A 15 -20.41 2.01 1.05
N GLN A 16 -21.21 2.48 0.08
CA GLN A 16 -20.83 3.57 -0.83
C GLN A 16 -20.32 4.81 -0.08
N ALA A 17 -20.96 5.20 1.01
CA ALA A 17 -20.56 6.36 1.81
C ALA A 17 -19.16 6.20 2.41
N VAL A 18 -18.79 4.98 2.85
CA VAL A 18 -17.45 4.69 3.39
C VAL A 18 -16.42 4.67 2.28
N ARG A 19 -16.73 4.08 1.11
CA ARG A 19 -15.83 4.11 -0.06
C ARG A 19 -15.53 5.54 -0.50
N ASN A 20 -16.55 6.39 -0.56
CA ASN A 20 -16.39 7.80 -0.94
C ASN A 20 -15.54 8.55 0.08
N ALA A 21 -15.78 8.33 1.39
CA ALA A 21 -15.02 8.99 2.46
C ALA A 21 -13.53 8.61 2.46
N LEU A 22 -13.22 7.35 2.16
CA LEU A 22 -11.85 6.83 2.10
C LEU A 22 -11.21 6.94 0.70
N GLY A 23 -11.95 7.40 -0.31
CA GLY A 23 -11.47 7.48 -1.70
C GLY A 23 -11.10 6.11 -2.30
N LEU A 24 -11.83 5.05 -1.93
CA LEU A 24 -11.55 3.68 -2.34
C LEU A 24 -12.01 3.40 -3.78
N ARG A 25 -11.17 2.68 -4.51
CA ARG A 25 -11.40 2.15 -5.84
C ARG A 25 -11.17 0.64 -5.85
N GLU A 26 -11.62 -0.01 -6.91
CA GLU A 26 -11.30 -1.42 -7.13
C GLU A 26 -9.78 -1.61 -7.21
N GLY A 27 -9.26 -2.62 -6.52
CA GLY A 27 -7.83 -2.89 -6.42
C GLY A 27 -7.08 -2.13 -5.32
N ASP A 28 -7.73 -1.18 -4.63
CA ASP A 28 -7.11 -0.54 -3.46
C ASP A 28 -6.98 -1.54 -2.30
N GLU A 29 -5.83 -1.49 -1.62
CA GLU A 29 -5.60 -2.23 -0.38
C GLU A 29 -6.10 -1.45 0.83
N LEU A 30 -6.48 -2.20 1.87
CA LEU A 30 -6.96 -1.67 3.15
C LEU A 30 -6.06 -2.15 4.27
N ALA A 31 -5.66 -1.22 5.13
CA ALA A 31 -4.95 -1.52 6.36
C ALA A 31 -5.94 -1.65 7.52
N TYR A 32 -5.74 -2.69 8.33
CA TYR A 32 -6.53 -2.98 9.53
C TYR A 32 -5.65 -2.75 10.76
N ALA A 33 -6.09 -1.91 11.68
CA ALA A 33 -5.53 -1.81 13.02
C ALA A 33 -6.57 -2.22 14.05
N ILE A 34 -6.14 -2.93 15.09
CA ILE A 34 -7.00 -3.38 16.19
C ILE A 34 -6.53 -2.68 17.46
N GLU A 35 -7.39 -1.84 18.01
CA GLU A 35 -7.10 -1.02 19.19
C GLU A 35 -8.31 -1.07 20.12
N ASP A 36 -8.09 -1.43 21.39
CA ASP A 36 -9.12 -1.44 22.45
C ASP A 36 -10.43 -2.16 22.06
N GLY A 37 -10.31 -3.29 21.36
CA GLY A 37 -11.47 -4.09 20.91
C GLY A 37 -12.25 -3.46 19.75
N ARG A 38 -11.71 -2.42 19.11
CA ARG A 38 -12.24 -1.79 17.90
C ARG A 38 -11.31 -2.04 16.72
N VAL A 39 -11.88 -2.05 15.53
CA VAL A 39 -11.13 -2.16 14.28
C VAL A 39 -11.15 -0.81 13.58
N ILE A 40 -9.96 -0.32 13.22
CA ILE A 40 -9.78 0.88 12.41
C ILE A 40 -9.39 0.41 11.00
N LEU A 41 -10.21 0.75 10.01
CA LEU A 41 -9.89 0.56 8.59
C LEU A 41 -9.39 1.86 8.00
N THR A 42 -8.26 1.79 7.30
CA THR A 42 -7.74 2.90 6.50
C THR A 42 -7.38 2.40 5.10
N LYS A 43 -7.32 3.32 4.13
CA LYS A 43 -6.72 3.03 2.84
C LYS A 43 -5.23 2.75 3.07
N ALA A 44 -4.75 1.60 2.62
CA ALA A 44 -3.33 1.28 2.73
C ALA A 44 -2.52 2.32 1.95
N ARG A 45 -1.55 2.94 2.62
CA ARG A 45 -0.57 3.76 1.94
C ARG A 45 0.40 2.80 1.29
N VAL A 46 0.55 2.90 -0.03
CA VAL A 46 1.74 2.36 -0.68
C VAL A 46 2.87 3.22 -0.15
N GLU A 47 3.56 2.75 0.88
CA GLU A 47 4.90 3.22 1.14
C GLU A 47 5.67 2.80 -0.11
N THR A 48 5.91 3.74 -1.03
CA THR A 48 7.08 3.64 -1.89
C THR A 48 8.22 3.45 -0.91
N ALA A 49 8.66 2.21 -0.74
CA ALA A 49 9.89 1.93 -0.04
C ALA A 49 10.90 2.90 -0.63
N GLU A 50 11.36 3.87 0.15
CA GLU A 50 12.51 4.65 -0.27
C GLU A 50 13.56 3.61 -0.56
N ASP A 51 13.94 3.50 -1.83
CA ASP A 51 14.96 2.54 -2.24
C ASP A 51 16.18 2.83 -1.35
N PRO A 52 16.55 1.93 -0.43
CA PRO A 52 17.67 2.17 0.47
C PRO A 52 18.98 2.29 -0.32
N PHE A 53 18.97 1.94 -1.61
CA PHE A 53 20.07 2.12 -2.54
C PHE A 53 19.92 3.32 -3.49
N GLY A 54 18.86 4.13 -3.38
CA GLY A 54 18.63 5.30 -4.27
C GLY A 54 19.76 6.35 -4.23
N ALA A 55 20.52 6.40 -3.12
CA ALA A 55 21.70 7.24 -2.98
C ALA A 55 22.95 6.71 -3.74
N PHE A 56 22.96 5.45 -4.18
CA PHE A 56 24.11 4.84 -4.87
C PHE A 56 24.07 5.00 -6.39
N HIS A 57 23.12 5.76 -6.95
CA HIS A 57 23.08 6.01 -8.40
C HIS A 57 24.34 6.71 -8.93
N GLU A 58 25.13 7.36 -8.05
CA GLU A 58 26.43 7.95 -8.41
C GLU A 58 27.47 6.91 -8.86
N TRP A 59 27.30 5.63 -8.48
CA TRP A 59 28.24 4.54 -8.78
C TRP A 59 27.76 3.62 -9.93
N ASP A 60 26.62 3.92 -10.55
CA ASP A 60 26.16 3.30 -11.82
C ASP A 60 26.31 4.29 -13.00
N GLY A 61 27.36 5.09 -12.96
CA GLY A 61 27.68 6.05 -14.00
C GLY A 61 28.22 5.39 -15.26
N ASP A 62 28.26 6.14 -16.36
CA ASP A 62 28.88 5.68 -17.61
C ASP A 62 30.38 5.35 -17.45
N ALA A 63 31.03 5.86 -16.41
CA ALA A 63 32.42 5.53 -16.07
C ALA A 63 32.54 4.08 -15.56
N ASP A 64 31.70 3.67 -14.62
CA ASP A 64 31.67 2.32 -14.05
C ASP A 64 31.27 1.28 -15.10
N ARG A 65 30.24 1.58 -15.89
CA ARG A 65 29.83 0.73 -17.01
C ARG A 65 30.96 0.48 -18.01
N LYS A 66 31.79 1.49 -18.29
CA LYS A 66 32.97 1.33 -19.18
C LYS A 66 34.11 0.55 -18.51
N ALA A 67 34.31 0.74 -17.21
CA ALA A 67 35.38 0.07 -16.46
C ALA A 67 35.13 -1.44 -16.31
N TYR A 68 33.88 -1.85 -16.11
CA TYR A 68 33.51 -3.25 -15.85
C TYR A 68 32.87 -3.99 -17.04
N ALA A 69 32.73 -3.37 -18.22
CA ALA A 69 32.10 -3.99 -19.40
C ALA A 69 32.76 -5.28 -19.94
N LYS A 70 33.94 -5.65 -19.44
CA LYS A 70 34.73 -6.80 -19.94
C LYS A 70 35.19 -7.75 -18.83
N LEU A 71 34.59 -7.67 -17.64
CA LEU A 71 34.82 -8.65 -16.57
C LEU A 71 33.89 -9.86 -16.73
#